data_AF-A0ABD5F1U3-F1
#
_entry.id   AF-A0ABD5F1U3-F1
#
_cell.length_a   1.000
_cell.length_b   1.000
_cell.length_c   1.000
_cell.angle_alpha   90.00
_cell.angle_beta   90.00
_cell.angle_gamma   90.00
#
_symmetry.space_group_name_H-M   'P 1'
#
loop_
_entity.id
_entity.type
_entity.pdbx_description
1 polymer ?
#
loop_
_entity_poly.entity_id
_entity_poly.type
_entity_poly.pdbx_seq_one_letter_code
_entity_poly.pdbx_strand_id
1 'polypeptide(L)'
;MEELLPIFEREGIDVRIDPHPDDFVEDGLEAVRIIRGVNSANVGMVYVACHTFHMGSNMTEIIRAAADFLRLVHVADTMDHHRSHGLRYITNPPGNPVRVHQHLKIGDGDINWDEFFGGLAEIGFYDRDDTVMVS
;
A
#
# COMPACT_ATOMS: atom_id res chain seq x y z
N MET A 1 -1.82 4.73 -18.95
CA MET A 1 -0.42 5.17 -18.78
C MET A 1 0.15 5.79 -20.04
N GLU A 2 -0.06 5.22 -21.23
CA GLU A 2 0.39 5.79 -22.51
C GLU A 2 0.06 7.28 -22.69
N GLU A 3 -1.17 7.71 -22.35
CA GLU A 3 -1.59 9.10 -22.48
C GLU A 3 -1.08 10.02 -21.35
N LEU A 4 -0.99 9.51 -20.13
CA LEU A 4 -0.71 10.31 -18.93
C LEU A 4 0.78 10.44 -18.62
N LEU A 5 1.56 9.38 -18.88
CA LEU A 5 2.98 9.35 -18.54
C LEU A 5 3.78 10.50 -19.20
N PRO A 6 3.58 10.81 -20.50
CA PRO A 6 4.26 11.96 -21.11
C PRO A 6 3.91 13.30 -20.46
N ILE A 7 2.74 13.41 -19.83
CA ILE A 7 2.33 14.61 -19.09
C ILE A 7 3.05 14.65 -17.75
N PHE A 8 3.09 13.53 -17.01
CA PHE A 8 3.80 13.46 -15.73
C PHE A 8 5.27 13.81 -15.89
N GLU A 9 5.92 13.26 -16.91
CA GLU A 9 7.34 13.51 -17.21
C GLU A 9 7.59 14.96 -17.64
N ARG A 10 6.76 15.52 -18.53
CA ARG A 10 6.90 16.90 -19.01
C ARG A 10 6.71 17.93 -17.90
N GLU A 11 5.74 17.70 -17.02
CA GLU A 11 5.40 18.62 -15.94
C GLU A 11 6.18 18.35 -14.65
N GLY A 12 7.01 17.30 -14.61
CA GLY A 12 7.75 16.90 -13.41
C GLY A 12 6.85 16.44 -12.26
N ILE A 13 5.66 15.90 -12.57
CA ILE A 13 4.70 15.40 -11.58
C ILE A 13 5.15 14.01 -11.12
N ASP A 14 5.17 13.82 -9.82
CA ASP A 14 5.48 12.56 -9.17
C ASP A 14 4.17 11.87 -8.75
N VAL A 15 3.96 10.63 -9.22
CA VAL A 15 2.70 9.88 -9.10
C VAL A 15 2.96 8.59 -8.36
N ARG A 16 2.22 8.36 -7.27
CA ARG A 16 2.36 7.17 -6.43
C ARG A 16 1.12 6.31 -6.51
N ILE A 17 1.30 5.09 -6.99
CA ILE A 17 0.23 4.12 -7.14
C ILE A 17 0.00 3.43 -5.80
N ASP A 18 -1.26 3.45 -5.37
CA ASP A 18 -1.77 2.74 -4.20
C ASP A 18 -2.41 1.42 -4.67
N PRO A 19 -1.88 0.26 -4.27
CA PRO A 19 -2.59 -1.00 -4.44
C PRO A 19 -3.78 -1.02 -3.48
N HIS A 20 -4.95 -0.68 -4.03
CA HIS A 20 -6.14 -0.39 -3.26
C HIS A 20 -7.14 -1.55 -3.33
N PRO A 21 -7.90 -1.86 -2.25
CA PRO A 21 -8.97 -2.85 -2.32
C PRO A 21 -10.00 -2.51 -3.40
N ASP A 22 -10.42 -3.50 -4.19
CA ASP A 22 -11.38 -3.41 -5.31
C ASP A 22 -10.90 -2.61 -6.54
N ASP A 23 -9.61 -2.27 -6.62
CA ASP A 23 -9.00 -1.61 -7.78
C ASP A 23 -8.35 -2.59 -8.77
N PHE A 24 -7.71 -2.05 -9.82
CA PHE A 24 -7.03 -2.82 -10.86
C PHE A 24 -5.98 -3.81 -10.33
N VAL A 25 -5.28 -3.46 -9.25
CA VAL A 25 -4.32 -4.33 -8.57
C VAL A 25 -4.38 -4.09 -7.06
N GLU A 26 -4.59 -5.16 -6.30
CA GLU A 26 -4.62 -5.11 -4.84
C GLU A 26 -3.32 -5.64 -4.21
N ASP A 27 -2.78 -6.75 -4.75
CA ASP A 27 -1.57 -7.38 -4.23
C ASP A 27 -0.36 -6.46 -4.35
N GLY A 28 0.36 -6.25 -3.24
CA GLY A 28 1.45 -5.29 -3.19
C GLY A 28 2.63 -5.68 -4.08
N LEU A 29 2.96 -6.97 -4.19
CA LEU A 29 4.07 -7.44 -5.02
C LEU A 29 3.70 -7.41 -6.52
N GLU A 30 2.44 -7.64 -6.86
CA GLU A 30 1.93 -7.44 -8.22
C GLU A 30 1.98 -5.98 -8.63
N ALA A 31 1.57 -5.07 -7.75
CA ALA A 31 1.68 -3.64 -8.02
C ALA A 31 3.14 -3.21 -8.22
N VAL A 32 4.07 -3.70 -7.41
CA VAL A 32 5.52 -3.49 -7.61
C VAL A 32 5.95 -3.93 -9.01
N ARG A 33 5.50 -5.10 -9.50
CA ARG A 33 5.82 -5.57 -10.85
C ARG A 33 5.24 -4.66 -11.94
N ILE A 34 3.99 -4.21 -11.78
CA ILE A 34 3.32 -3.31 -12.72
C ILE A 34 4.05 -1.96 -12.78
N ILE A 35 4.36 -1.35 -11.63
CA ILE A 35 5.05 -0.06 -11.54
C ILE A 35 6.43 -0.14 -12.21
N ARG A 36 7.20 -1.20 -11.95
CA ARG A 36 8.49 -1.43 -12.63
C ARG A 36 8.32 -1.54 -14.15
N GLY A 37 7.23 -2.14 -14.61
CA GLY A 37 6.89 -2.24 -16.03
C GLY A 37 6.60 -0.90 -16.71
N VAL A 38 6.15 0.11 -15.96
CA VAL A 38 5.98 1.49 -16.48
C VAL A 38 7.33 2.13 -16.82
N ASN A 39 8.39 1.73 -16.10
CA ASN A 39 9.78 2.14 -16.37
C ASN A 39 9.99 3.67 -16.45
N SER A 40 9.43 4.41 -15.49
CA SER A 40 9.61 5.86 -15.37
C SER A 40 9.86 6.27 -13.92
N ALA A 41 10.78 7.21 -13.71
CA ALA A 41 11.13 7.72 -12.38
C ALA A 41 10.02 8.60 -11.77
N ASN A 42 9.05 9.03 -12.58
CA ASN A 42 7.88 9.80 -12.15
C ASN A 42 6.77 8.93 -11.55
N VAL A 43 6.87 7.60 -11.66
CA VAL A 43 5.85 6.67 -11.17
C VAL A 43 6.47 5.77 -10.12
N GLY A 44 5.91 5.82 -8.92
CA GLY A 44 6.34 5.00 -7.79
C GLY A 44 5.16 4.40 -7.06
N MET A 45 5.43 3.94 -5.84
CA MET A 45 4.44 3.32 -4.98
C MET A 45 4.19 4.19 -3.76
N VAL A 46 2.94 4.17 -3.31
CA VAL A 46 2.59 4.51 -1.94
C VAL A 46 2.25 3.22 -1.20
N TYR A 47 2.84 3.04 -0.02
CA TYR A 47 2.44 1.95 0.86
C TYR A 47 1.42 2.47 1.87
N VAL A 48 0.19 1.96 1.80
CA VAL A 48 -0.89 2.36 2.70
C VAL A 48 -1.06 1.27 3.76
N ALA A 49 -0.71 1.58 5.02
CA ALA A 49 -0.70 0.59 6.09
C ALA A 49 -2.06 -0.09 6.30
N CYS A 50 -3.17 0.66 6.23
CA CYS A 50 -4.51 0.09 6.36
C CYS A 50 -4.94 -0.77 5.16
N HIS A 51 -4.13 -0.91 4.10
CA HIS A 51 -4.38 -1.82 2.98
C HIS A 51 -3.60 -3.13 3.10
N THR A 52 -2.69 -3.28 4.09
CA THR A 52 -1.81 -4.45 4.24
C THR A 52 -2.50 -5.80 4.07
N PHE A 53 -3.69 -5.99 4.65
CA PHE A 53 -4.38 -7.28 4.58
C PHE A 53 -5.03 -7.56 3.23
N HIS A 54 -5.29 -6.55 2.41
CA HIS A 54 -5.69 -6.72 1.01
C HIS A 54 -4.47 -6.83 0.09
N MET A 55 -3.33 -6.24 0.47
CA MET A 55 -2.06 -6.32 -0.26
C MET A 55 -1.34 -7.68 -0.12
N GLY A 56 -2.02 -8.73 0.34
CA GLY A 56 -1.45 -10.06 0.53
C GLY A 56 -0.74 -10.29 1.88
N SER A 57 -0.77 -9.32 2.80
CA SER A 57 -0.21 -9.42 4.16
C SER A 57 1.31 -9.67 4.24
N ASN A 58 2.07 -9.40 3.17
CA ASN A 58 3.53 -9.55 3.12
C ASN A 58 4.26 -8.20 3.28
N MET A 59 3.95 -7.46 4.35
CA MET A 59 4.36 -6.06 4.54
C MET A 59 5.86 -5.83 4.30
N THR A 60 6.72 -6.54 5.04
CA THR A 60 8.17 -6.36 4.91
C THR A 60 8.68 -6.65 3.49
N GLU A 61 8.17 -7.69 2.84
CA GLU A 61 8.59 -8.07 1.49
C GLU A 61 8.20 -7.00 0.46
N ILE A 62 6.99 -6.46 0.58
CA ILE A 62 6.49 -5.39 -0.30
C ILE A 62 7.34 -4.13 -0.12
N ILE A 63 7.60 -3.71 1.13
CA ILE A 63 8.44 -2.53 1.43
C ILE A 63 9.83 -2.71 0.82
N ARG A 64 10.47 -3.87 1.01
CA ARG A 64 11.79 -4.17 0.42
C ARG A 64 11.74 -4.15 -1.10
N ALA A 65 10.73 -4.75 -1.71
CA ALA A 65 10.61 -4.82 -3.17
C ALA A 65 10.36 -3.43 -3.79
N ALA A 66 9.72 -2.52 -3.05
CA ALA A 66 9.43 -1.16 -3.48
C ALA A 66 10.52 -0.14 -3.11
N ALA A 67 11.59 -0.53 -2.40
CA ALA A 67 12.55 0.38 -1.76
C ALA A 67 13.02 1.57 -2.62
N ASP A 68 13.35 1.32 -3.90
CA ASP A 68 13.87 2.35 -4.81
C ASP A 68 12.84 3.43 -5.18
N PHE A 69 11.53 3.13 -5.11
CA PHE A 69 10.44 4.01 -5.57
C PHE A 69 9.31 4.19 -4.55
N LEU A 70 9.48 3.68 -3.33
CA LEU A 70 8.63 3.96 -2.18
C LEU A 70 9.08 5.27 -1.52
N ARG A 71 8.30 6.33 -1.72
CA ARG A 71 8.55 7.63 -1.05
C ARG A 71 7.31 8.23 -0.40
N LEU A 72 6.17 7.54 -0.42
CA LEU A 72 4.98 7.96 0.30
C LEU A 72 4.45 6.77 1.10
N VAL A 73 4.10 7.01 2.35
CA VAL A 73 3.35 6.04 3.15
C VAL A 73 2.16 6.72 3.82
N HIS A 74 1.02 6.02 3.83
CA HIS A 74 -0.15 6.42 4.62
C HIS A 74 -0.24 5.57 5.87
N VAL A 75 -0.42 6.24 7.00
CA VAL A 75 -0.36 5.67 8.34
C VAL A 75 -1.75 5.71 8.94
N ALA A 76 -2.46 4.61 8.78
CA ALA A 76 -3.70 4.33 9.48
C ALA A 76 -3.71 2.84 9.84
N ASP A 77 -4.38 2.51 10.94
CA ASP A 77 -4.56 1.11 11.33
C ASP A 77 -5.77 0.51 10.63
N THR A 78 -5.90 -0.81 10.70
CA THR A 78 -7.07 -1.52 10.21
C THR A 78 -7.17 -2.88 10.86
N MET A 79 -8.36 -3.46 10.86
CA MET A 79 -8.55 -4.84 11.30
C MET A 79 -8.33 -5.83 10.15
N ASP A 80 -7.49 -6.84 10.38
CA ASP A 80 -7.32 -8.01 9.50
C ASP A 80 -8.62 -8.77 9.23
N HIS A 81 -9.16 -8.65 8.03
CA HIS A 81 -10.43 -9.28 7.66
C HIS A 81 -10.35 -10.82 7.55
N HIS A 82 -9.15 -11.42 7.54
CA HIS A 82 -8.97 -12.87 7.54
C HIS A 82 -9.03 -13.49 8.95
N ARG A 83 -8.95 -12.67 10.01
CA ARG A 83 -9.06 -13.16 11.39
C ARG A 83 -10.41 -13.80 11.68
N SER A 84 -10.46 -14.54 12.79
CA SER A 84 -11.64 -15.32 13.19
C SER A 84 -12.05 -16.34 12.12
N HIS A 85 -11.10 -16.97 11.44
CA HIS A 85 -11.34 -17.89 10.32
C HIS A 85 -12.15 -17.25 9.17
N GLY A 86 -11.85 -15.99 8.85
CA GLY A 86 -12.60 -15.20 7.85
C GLY A 86 -13.98 -14.72 8.32
N LEU A 87 -14.32 -14.90 9.60
CA LEU A 87 -15.62 -14.51 10.16
C LEU A 87 -15.55 -13.23 11.00
N ARG A 88 -14.48 -12.43 10.89
CA ARG A 88 -14.42 -11.14 11.57
C ARG A 88 -15.60 -10.24 11.16
N TYR A 89 -15.90 -10.22 9.88
CA TYR A 89 -17.04 -9.51 9.33
C TYR A 89 -18.04 -10.52 8.80
N ILE A 90 -19.27 -10.47 9.32
CA ILE A 90 -20.37 -11.33 8.88
C ILE A 90 -21.40 -10.42 8.21
N THR A 91 -21.66 -10.70 6.94
CA THR A 91 -22.63 -9.95 6.13
C THR A 91 -23.79 -10.90 5.76
N ASN A 92 -25.01 -10.36 5.67
CA ASN A 92 -26.22 -11.13 5.41
C ASN A 92 -27.02 -10.45 4.27
N PRO A 93 -27.37 -11.14 3.17
CA PRO A 93 -27.18 -12.57 2.91
C PRO A 93 -25.70 -12.96 2.74
N PRO A 94 -25.29 -14.18 3.11
CA PRO A 94 -23.92 -14.64 2.91
C PRO A 94 -23.55 -14.67 1.41
N GLY A 95 -22.28 -14.47 1.09
CA GLY A 95 -21.76 -14.54 -0.29
C GLY A 95 -21.98 -13.28 -1.14
N ASN A 96 -22.42 -12.17 -0.53
CA ASN A 96 -22.46 -10.89 -1.23
C ASN A 96 -21.02 -10.38 -1.52
N PRO A 97 -20.83 -9.52 -2.54
CA PRO A 97 -19.51 -9.05 -2.94
C PRO A 97 -19.01 -7.86 -2.12
N VAL A 98 -19.56 -7.58 -0.92
CA VAL A 98 -19.13 -6.40 -0.16
C VAL A 98 -17.71 -6.56 0.35
N ARG A 99 -16.95 -5.46 0.27
CA ARG A 99 -15.59 -5.38 0.79
C ARG A 99 -15.58 -4.46 2.00
N VAL A 100 -14.84 -4.85 3.03
CA VAL A 100 -14.60 -3.98 4.19
C VAL A 100 -13.30 -3.24 3.96
N HIS A 101 -13.45 -1.92 3.77
CA HIS A 101 -12.36 -0.96 3.73
C HIS A 101 -12.49 -0.08 4.97
N GLN A 102 -11.50 -0.18 5.87
CA GLN A 102 -11.58 0.41 7.19
C GLN A 102 -10.26 1.08 7.53
N HIS A 103 -10.36 2.32 8.02
CA HIS A 103 -9.23 3.11 8.50
C HIS A 103 -9.49 3.41 9.98
N LEU A 104 -8.53 3.08 10.83
CA LEU A 104 -8.58 3.22 12.27
C LEU A 104 -7.38 4.05 12.77
N LYS A 105 -7.49 4.52 14.01
CA LYS A 105 -6.34 5.12 14.70
C LYS A 105 -5.30 4.03 14.98
N ILE A 106 -4.02 4.40 14.93
CA ILE A 106 -2.90 3.52 15.34
C ILE A 106 -3.20 2.93 16.72
N GLY A 107 -3.17 1.60 16.81
CA GLY A 107 -3.40 0.84 18.04
C GLY A 107 -4.82 0.29 18.20
N ASP A 108 -5.78 0.71 17.37
CA ASP A 108 -7.16 0.19 17.39
C ASP A 108 -7.35 -1.01 16.44
N GLY A 109 -6.35 -1.34 15.61
CA GLY A 109 -6.40 -2.43 14.63
C GLY A 109 -5.38 -3.55 14.87
N ASP A 110 -5.04 -4.26 13.79
CA ASP A 110 -4.15 -5.42 13.81
C ASP A 110 -2.85 -5.20 13.02
N ILE A 111 -2.58 -3.98 12.53
CA ILE A 111 -1.31 -3.70 11.86
C ILE A 111 -0.15 -3.92 12.83
N ASN A 112 0.84 -4.66 12.38
CA ASN A 112 2.09 -4.82 13.10
C ASN A 112 2.98 -3.58 12.89
N TRP A 113 2.86 -2.62 13.79
CA TRP A 113 3.58 -1.35 13.68
C TRP A 113 5.09 -1.48 13.84
N ASP A 114 5.58 -2.46 14.61
CA ASP A 114 7.01 -2.73 14.71
C ASP A 114 7.57 -3.22 13.36
N GLU A 115 6.82 -4.06 12.66
CA GLU A 115 7.17 -4.49 11.29
C GLU A 115 7.11 -3.33 10.30
N PHE A 116 6.06 -2.51 10.37
CA PHE A 116 5.89 -1.37 9.47
C PHE A 116 7.05 -0.37 9.61
N PHE A 117 7.27 0.15 10.81
CA PHE A 117 8.33 1.13 11.03
C PHE A 117 9.73 0.50 10.90
N GLY A 118 9.90 -0.76 11.32
CA GLY A 118 11.15 -1.50 11.15
C GLY A 118 11.51 -1.72 9.67
N GLY A 119 10.53 -2.08 8.84
CA GLY A 119 10.73 -2.24 7.40
C GLY A 119 11.07 -0.93 6.70
N LEU A 120 10.45 0.19 7.09
CA LEU A 120 10.81 1.51 6.59
C LEU A 120 12.23 1.92 7.01
N ALA A 121 12.62 1.64 8.25
CA ALA A 121 13.98 1.88 8.72
C ALA A 121 15.00 1.09 7.89
N GLU A 122 14.71 -0.18 7.60
CA GLU A 122 15.60 -1.08 6.85
C GLU A 122 15.95 -0.54 5.46
N ILE A 123 14.99 0.09 4.77
CA ILE A 123 15.21 0.66 3.43
C ILE A 123 15.72 2.11 3.47
N GLY A 124 16.07 2.63 4.64
CA GLY A 124 16.55 4.01 4.82
C GLY A 124 15.49 5.07 4.53
N PHE A 125 14.19 4.75 4.69
CA PHE A 125 13.11 5.67 4.35
C PHE A 125 13.24 7.00 5.10
N TYR A 126 13.60 6.97 6.39
CA TYR A 126 13.70 8.15 7.24
C TYR A 126 14.86 9.09 6.92
N ASP A 127 15.88 8.60 6.22
CA ASP A 127 17.11 9.35 5.92
C ASP A 127 17.04 10.03 4.54
N ARG A 128 15.92 9.88 3.83
CA ARG A 128 15.72 10.38 2.48
C ARG A 128 14.84 11.63 2.46
N ASP A 129 15.37 12.71 1.89
CA ASP A 129 14.68 14.00 1.74
C ASP A 129 13.45 13.94 0.82
N ASP A 130 13.32 12.89 0.00
CA ASP A 130 12.24 12.71 -0.98
C ASP A 130 11.04 11.91 -0.45
N THR A 131 11.04 11.58 0.85
CA THR A 131 10.03 10.73 1.48
C THR A 131 9.02 11.50 2.32
N VAL A 132 7.78 11.03 2.34
CA VAL A 132 6.68 11.62 3.10
C VAL A 132 5.88 10.52 3.80
N MET A 133 5.57 10.76 5.07
CA MET A 133 4.66 9.95 5.87
C MET A 133 3.45 10.81 6.26
N VAL A 134 2.24 10.34 5.96
CA VAL A 134 0.99 11.05 6.26
C VAL A 134 0.01 10.15 7.00
N SER A 135 -0.85 10.72 7.84
CA SER A 135 -1.92 10.02 8.56
C SER A 135 -3.28 10.56 8.16
#